data_AF-A0A4Z0MXV3-F1
#
_entry.id   AF-A0A4Z0MXV3-F1
#
_cell.length_a   1.000
_cell.length_b   1.000
_cell.length_c   1.000
_cell.angle_alpha   90.00
_cell.angle_beta   90.00
_cell.angle_gamma   90.00
#
_symmetry.space_group_name_H-M   'P 1'
#
loop_
_entity.id
_entity.type
_entity.pdbx_description
1 polymer ?
#
loop_
_entity_poly.entity_id
_entity_poly.type
_entity_poly.pdbx_seq_one_letter_code
_entity_poly.pdbx_strand_id
1 'polypeptide(L)'
;MDVYRDDDRGYARWLALWLSGYVLNIAATLNPADARVHTANCSSIRPQDGESVTRAYIKVCAPLLAELQQWSADQAMPLPPPWRDCLAPDLLMKPIFDEVIAAFQVHTDSEVLGDVSDRLATTLTVADPAEIERHLRDEGRAVPGPVDQLVLPHGSAGIGNPDDHLCIAGQLLAAEPVDGRWAICGRVVEMRRIH
;
A
#
# COMPACT_ATOMS: atom_id res chain seq x y z
N MET A 1 -17.88 8.69 -9.14
CA MET A 1 -18.40 7.81 -8.09
C MET A 1 -19.82 7.36 -8.40
N ASP A 2 -20.10 6.06 -8.24
CA ASP A 2 -21.38 5.41 -8.52
C ASP A 2 -21.74 4.44 -7.38
N VAL A 3 -23.03 4.32 -7.05
CA VAL A 3 -23.52 3.42 -5.99
C VAL A 3 -24.54 2.43 -6.57
N TYR A 4 -24.31 1.13 -6.39
CA TYR A 4 -25.18 0.08 -6.91
C TYR A 4 -25.83 -0.71 -5.77
N ARG A 5 -27.16 -0.87 -5.88
CA ARG A 5 -28.03 -1.66 -4.98
C ARG A 5 -29.05 -2.41 -5.83
N ASP A 6 -29.10 -3.73 -5.71
CA ASP A 6 -29.94 -4.62 -6.54
C ASP A 6 -29.85 -4.31 -8.06
N ASP A 7 -28.66 -3.86 -8.51
CA ASP A 7 -28.35 -3.50 -9.90
C ASP A 7 -27.02 -4.14 -10.33
N ASP A 8 -27.05 -5.47 -10.48
CA ASP A 8 -25.88 -6.23 -10.94
C ASP A 8 -25.47 -5.86 -12.38
N ARG A 9 -26.44 -5.43 -13.21
CA ARG A 9 -26.17 -5.04 -14.61
C ARG A 9 -25.40 -3.71 -14.67
N GLY A 10 -25.82 -2.72 -13.89
CA GLY A 10 -25.11 -1.44 -13.78
C GLY A 10 -23.72 -1.64 -13.20
N TYR A 11 -23.62 -2.43 -12.13
CA TYR A 11 -22.34 -2.76 -11.52
C TYR A 11 -21.39 -3.49 -12.49
N ALA A 12 -21.87 -4.48 -13.23
CA ALA A 12 -21.07 -5.20 -14.22
C ALA A 12 -20.55 -4.29 -15.34
N ARG A 13 -21.36 -3.33 -15.81
CA ARG A 13 -20.91 -2.32 -16.77
C ARG A 13 -19.82 -1.43 -16.20
N TRP A 14 -19.95 -1.04 -14.94
CA TRP A 14 -18.94 -0.22 -14.27
C TRP A 14 -17.59 -0.95 -14.18
N LEU A 15 -17.59 -2.22 -13.75
CA LEU A 15 -16.39 -3.05 -13.69
C LEU A 15 -15.72 -3.22 -15.06
N ALA A 16 -16.50 -3.25 -16.15
CA ALA A 16 -15.97 -3.34 -17.51
C ALA A 16 -15.28 -2.06 -18.00
N LEU A 17 -15.67 -0.89 -17.48
CA LEU A 17 -15.11 0.41 -17.85
C LEU A 17 -13.91 0.81 -16.98
N TRP A 18 -13.90 0.40 -15.72
CA TRP A 18 -12.95 0.89 -14.72
C TRP A 18 -12.09 -0.25 -14.14
N LEU A 19 -11.29 -0.92 -14.97
CA LEU A 19 -10.48 -2.08 -14.55
C LEU A 19 -9.51 -1.79 -13.39
N SER A 20 -9.04 -0.54 -13.26
CA SER A 20 -8.17 -0.06 -12.17
C SER A 20 -8.93 0.71 -11.08
N GLY A 21 -10.26 0.75 -11.13
CA GLY A 21 -11.07 1.45 -10.14
C GLY A 21 -11.15 0.72 -8.81
N TYR A 22 -11.76 1.37 -7.82
CA TYR A 22 -11.94 0.86 -6.46
C TYR A 22 -13.42 0.63 -6.17
N VAL A 23 -13.72 -0.43 -5.41
CA VAL A 23 -15.06 -0.81 -4.99
C VAL A 23 -15.05 -1.04 -3.48
N LEU A 24 -15.76 -0.19 -2.73
CA LEU A 24 -16.15 -0.49 -1.37
C LEU A 24 -17.36 -1.44 -1.42
N ASN A 25 -17.13 -2.66 -0.97
CA ASN A 25 -18.15 -3.67 -0.76
C ASN A 25 -18.58 -3.62 0.71
N ILE A 26 -19.83 -3.25 0.98
CA ILE A 26 -20.37 -3.16 2.35
C ILE A 26 -21.73 -3.86 2.41
N ALA A 27 -22.03 -4.56 3.50
CA ALA A 27 -23.33 -5.20 3.67
C ALA A 27 -24.46 -4.18 3.55
N ALA A 28 -25.63 -4.60 3.05
CA ALA A 28 -26.80 -3.71 2.93
C ALA A 28 -27.28 -3.15 4.28
N THR A 29 -26.89 -3.77 5.39
CA THR A 29 -27.07 -3.29 6.77
C THR A 29 -26.19 -2.08 7.13
N LEU A 30 -25.25 -1.72 6.27
CA LEU A 30 -24.23 -0.67 6.48
C LEU A 30 -23.35 -0.91 7.70
N ASN A 31 -23.14 -2.17 8.09
CA ASN A 31 -22.19 -2.52 9.14
C ASN A 31 -20.74 -2.27 8.68
N PRO A 32 -19.99 -1.33 9.30
CA PRO A 32 -18.62 -1.03 8.89
C PRO A 32 -17.65 -2.21 9.08
N ALA A 33 -17.95 -3.15 9.98
CA ALA A 33 -17.10 -4.33 10.19
C ALA A 33 -17.06 -5.27 8.97
N ASP A 34 -18.13 -5.27 8.18
CA ASP A 34 -18.28 -6.08 6.97
C ASP A 34 -17.76 -5.35 5.72
N ALA A 35 -17.31 -4.10 5.87
CA ALA A 35 -16.80 -3.30 4.77
C ALA A 35 -15.44 -3.82 4.29
N ARG A 36 -15.26 -3.92 2.98
CA ARG A 36 -14.00 -4.29 2.32
C ARG A 36 -13.80 -3.42 1.08
N VAL A 37 -12.60 -2.85 0.92
CA VAL A 37 -12.22 -2.15 -0.31
C VAL A 37 -11.51 -3.13 -1.23
N HIS A 38 -12.01 -3.27 -2.45
CA HIS A 38 -11.44 -4.10 -3.50
C HIS A 38 -11.03 -3.24 -4.70
N THR A 39 -10.14 -3.73 -5.53
CA THR A 39 -9.99 -3.23 -6.91
C THR A 39 -11.08 -3.82 -7.80
N ALA A 40 -11.44 -3.11 -8.86
CA ALA A 40 -12.46 -3.53 -9.80
C ALA A 40 -12.13 -4.85 -10.54
N ASN A 41 -10.84 -5.20 -10.64
CA ASN A 41 -10.44 -6.46 -11.24
C ASN A 41 -10.55 -7.68 -10.29
N CYS A 42 -10.79 -7.46 -9.00
CA CYS A 42 -10.75 -8.50 -7.98
C CYS A 42 -11.83 -9.58 -8.22
N SER A 43 -11.44 -10.85 -8.21
CA SER A 43 -12.33 -11.97 -8.56
C SER A 43 -13.46 -12.18 -7.54
N SER A 44 -13.23 -11.84 -6.27
CA SER A 44 -14.18 -12.01 -5.16
C SER A 44 -15.42 -11.11 -5.24
N ILE A 45 -15.38 -10.06 -6.04
CA ILE A 45 -16.51 -9.13 -6.23
C ILE A 45 -17.19 -9.30 -7.59
N ARG A 46 -16.72 -10.24 -8.43
CA ARG A 46 -17.35 -10.49 -9.73
C ARG A 46 -18.65 -11.29 -9.54
N PRO A 47 -19.71 -10.97 -10.31
CA PRO A 47 -20.92 -11.78 -10.32
C PRO A 47 -20.60 -13.23 -10.72
N GLN A 48 -21.11 -14.20 -9.97
CA GLN A 48 -21.18 -15.60 -10.41
C GLN A 48 -22.54 -15.87 -11.03
N ASP A 49 -22.63 -16.90 -11.88
CA ASP A 49 -23.88 -17.22 -12.58
C ASP A 49 -25.02 -17.51 -11.59
N GLY A 50 -26.09 -16.71 -11.70
CA GLY A 50 -27.30 -16.87 -10.88
C GLY A 50 -27.25 -16.19 -9.51
N GLU A 51 -26.12 -15.60 -9.10
CA GLU A 51 -25.99 -14.91 -7.82
C GLU A 51 -25.96 -13.39 -7.97
N SER A 52 -26.76 -12.70 -7.13
CA SER A 52 -26.72 -11.24 -7.07
C SER A 52 -25.65 -10.77 -6.10
N VAL A 53 -24.72 -9.95 -6.59
CA VAL A 53 -23.65 -9.37 -5.78
C VAL A 53 -24.01 -8.01 -5.23
N THR A 54 -25.09 -7.38 -5.71
CA THR A 54 -25.59 -6.07 -5.27
C THR A 54 -26.84 -6.13 -4.40
N ARG A 55 -27.38 -7.33 -4.14
CA ARG A 55 -28.55 -7.51 -3.25
C ARG A 55 -28.17 -7.53 -1.77
N ALA A 56 -27.28 -8.43 -1.38
CA ALA A 56 -26.81 -8.54 0.01
C ALA A 56 -25.80 -7.45 0.38
N TYR A 57 -25.15 -6.86 -0.63
CA TYR A 57 -24.11 -5.86 -0.48
C TYR A 57 -24.40 -4.63 -1.34
N ILE A 58 -24.03 -3.46 -0.83
CA ILE A 58 -23.97 -2.21 -1.57
C ILE A 58 -22.56 -2.09 -2.16
N LYS A 59 -22.46 -1.73 -3.44
CA LYS A 59 -21.17 -1.46 -4.10
C LYS A 59 -21.03 0.05 -4.29
N VAL A 60 -20.09 0.67 -3.57
CA VAL A 60 -19.72 2.07 -3.79
C VAL A 60 -18.45 2.07 -4.63
N CYS A 61 -18.54 2.60 -5.84
CA CYS A 61 -17.52 2.45 -6.86
C CYS A 61 -16.94 3.81 -7.22
N ALA A 62 -15.62 3.91 -7.30
CA ALA A 62 -14.94 5.13 -7.73
C ALA A 62 -13.67 4.82 -8.54
N PRO A 63 -13.33 5.66 -9.53
CA PRO A 63 -12.07 5.54 -10.27
C PRO A 63 -10.83 5.63 -9.37
N LEU A 64 -10.87 6.48 -8.34
CA LEU A 64 -9.75 6.73 -7.44
C LEU A 64 -10.09 6.37 -5.98
N LEU A 65 -9.12 5.85 -5.22
CA LEU A 65 -9.29 5.55 -3.80
C LEU A 65 -9.63 6.80 -2.98
N ALA A 66 -9.08 7.96 -3.37
CA ALA A 66 -9.36 9.24 -2.72
C ALA A 66 -10.85 9.63 -2.77
N GLU A 67 -11.57 9.26 -3.84
CA GLU A 67 -13.01 9.49 -3.93
C GLU A 67 -13.79 8.62 -2.93
N LEU A 68 -13.36 7.37 -2.69
CA LEU A 68 -13.96 6.52 -1.65
C LEU A 68 -13.64 7.03 -0.25
N GLN A 69 -12.44 7.56 -0.03
CA GLN A 69 -12.06 8.17 1.24
C GLN A 69 -12.94 9.38 1.54
N GLN A 70 -13.13 10.26 0.55
CA GLN A 70 -14.01 11.42 0.69
C GLN A 70 -15.45 10.99 0.97
N TRP A 71 -16.00 10.05 0.20
CA TRP A 71 -17.35 9.54 0.44
C TRP A 71 -17.51 8.94 1.84
N SER A 72 -16.54 8.16 2.29
CA SER A 72 -16.58 7.55 3.63
C SER A 72 -16.58 8.61 4.73
N ALA A 73 -15.78 9.67 4.56
CA ALA A 73 -15.77 10.82 5.47
C ALA A 73 -17.12 11.55 5.49
N ASP A 74 -17.72 11.78 4.32
CA ASP A 74 -19.05 12.42 4.20
C ASP A 74 -20.15 11.58 4.87
N GLN A 75 -20.01 10.25 4.89
CA GLN A 75 -20.92 9.34 5.57
C GLN A 75 -20.57 9.12 7.06
N ALA A 76 -19.52 9.76 7.58
CA ALA A 76 -18.97 9.51 8.92
C ALA A 76 -18.69 8.01 9.19
N MET A 77 -18.24 7.27 8.17
CA MET A 77 -17.88 5.86 8.26
C MET A 77 -16.36 5.69 8.11
N PRO A 78 -15.73 4.76 8.85
CA PRO A 78 -14.34 4.40 8.62
C PRO A 78 -14.18 3.62 7.31
N LEU A 79 -13.23 4.03 6.47
CA LEU A 79 -12.87 3.27 5.27
C LEU A 79 -11.78 2.24 5.63
N PRO A 80 -12.00 0.93 5.41
CA PRO A 80 -10.95 -0.06 5.60
C PRO A 80 -9.86 0.12 4.53
N PRO A 81 -8.60 -0.27 4.80
CA PRO A 81 -7.57 -0.29 3.78
C PRO A 81 -7.97 -1.23 2.62
N PRO A 82 -7.43 -1.03 1.40
CA PRO A 82 -7.58 -1.98 0.31
C PRO A 82 -7.23 -3.40 0.75
N TRP A 83 -8.05 -4.35 0.34
CA TRP A 83 -7.84 -5.76 0.62
C TRP A 83 -6.50 -6.22 0.04
N ARG A 84 -5.66 -6.85 0.87
CA ARG A 84 -4.27 -7.21 0.51
C ARG A 84 -4.18 -8.02 -0.79
N ASP A 85 -5.13 -8.92 -1.04
CA ASP A 85 -5.13 -9.75 -2.25
C ASP A 85 -5.64 -9.03 -3.50
N CYS A 86 -6.21 -7.84 -3.34
CA CYS A 86 -6.67 -6.99 -4.44
C CYS A 86 -5.72 -5.80 -4.68
N LEU A 87 -4.49 -5.79 -4.14
CA LEU A 87 -3.56 -4.68 -4.43
C LEU A 87 -3.26 -4.64 -5.94
N ALA A 88 -3.68 -3.56 -6.60
CA ALA A 88 -3.41 -3.35 -8.01
C ALA A 88 -1.91 -3.03 -8.25
N PRO A 89 -1.40 -3.14 -9.48
CA PRO A 89 0.01 -2.91 -9.79
C PRO A 89 0.54 -1.51 -9.44
N ASP A 90 -0.33 -0.51 -9.38
CA ASP A 90 -0.06 0.84 -8.87
C ASP A 90 0.21 0.86 -7.35
N LEU A 91 -0.42 -0.03 -6.60
CA LEU A 91 -0.12 -0.30 -5.20
C LEU A 91 1.08 -1.25 -5.00
N LEU A 92 1.60 -1.90 -6.05
CA LEU A 92 2.91 -2.58 -6.00
C LEU A 92 4.07 -1.58 -6.07
N MET A 93 3.84 -0.40 -6.66
CA MET A 93 4.84 0.66 -6.69
C MET A 93 5.06 1.29 -5.32
N LYS A 94 4.01 1.42 -4.49
CA LYS A 94 4.14 2.02 -3.17
C LYS A 94 5.14 1.28 -2.28
N PRO A 95 5.09 -0.06 -2.09
CA PRO A 95 6.13 -0.80 -1.39
C PRO A 95 7.53 -0.54 -1.95
N ILE A 96 7.69 -0.45 -3.27
CA ILE A 96 8.99 -0.14 -3.87
C ILE A 96 9.46 1.27 -3.49
N PHE A 97 8.58 2.26 -3.53
CA PHE A 97 8.90 3.63 -3.09
C PHE A 97 9.20 3.70 -1.60
N ASP A 98 8.41 3.00 -0.79
CA ASP A 98 8.59 2.89 0.66
C ASP A 98 9.99 2.32 0.97
N GLU A 99 10.39 1.24 0.30
CA GLU A 99 11.72 0.64 0.46
C GLU A 99 12.85 1.55 -0.03
N VAL A 100 12.69 2.21 -1.17
CA VAL A 100 13.71 3.16 -1.70
C VAL A 100 13.87 4.35 -0.75
N ILE A 101 12.78 4.91 -0.24
CA ILE A 101 12.81 6.05 0.69
C ILE A 101 13.42 5.62 2.02
N ALA A 102 12.99 4.46 2.55
CA ALA A 102 13.52 3.87 3.77
C ALA A 102 15.03 3.61 3.69
N ALA A 103 15.55 3.17 2.53
CA ALA A 103 16.97 2.91 2.31
C ALA A 103 17.85 4.16 2.50
N PHE A 104 17.25 5.35 2.46
CA PHE A 104 17.96 6.58 2.76
C PHE A 104 17.73 7.08 4.19
N GLN A 105 16.94 6.45 5.05
CA GLN A 105 16.73 6.89 6.44
C GLN A 105 17.64 6.14 7.43
N VAL A 106 17.81 6.69 8.65
CA VAL A 106 18.52 6.00 9.75
C VAL A 106 17.55 5.68 10.89
N HIS A 107 17.64 4.45 11.40
CA HIS A 107 16.84 3.94 12.51
C HIS A 107 17.49 4.37 13.84
N THR A 108 16.77 5.15 14.67
CA THR A 108 17.32 5.65 15.95
C THR A 108 16.82 4.93 17.19
N ASP A 109 15.73 4.17 17.12
CA ASP A 109 15.28 3.35 18.24
C ASP A 109 16.21 2.15 18.47
N SER A 110 17.02 2.26 19.52
CA SER A 110 17.97 1.21 19.89
C SER A 110 17.33 0.05 20.67
N GLU A 111 16.12 0.22 21.22
CA GLU A 111 15.47 -0.79 22.06
C GLU A 111 14.98 -1.98 21.21
N VAL A 112 14.49 -1.72 20.00
CA VAL A 112 13.95 -2.75 19.09
C VAL A 112 14.98 -3.31 18.12
N LEU A 113 16.16 -2.70 18.04
CA LEU A 113 17.06 -2.90 16.90
C LEU A 113 17.67 -4.30 16.82
N GLY A 114 17.96 -4.93 17.96
CA GLY A 114 18.45 -6.31 17.99
C GLY A 114 17.44 -7.30 17.42
N ASP A 115 16.18 -7.23 17.88
CA ASP A 115 15.08 -8.07 17.38
C ASP A 115 14.81 -7.84 15.89
N VAL A 116 14.80 -6.58 15.44
CA VAL A 116 14.66 -6.24 14.02
C VAL A 116 15.80 -6.85 13.20
N SER A 117 17.05 -6.72 13.66
CA SER A 117 18.23 -7.20 12.95
C SER A 117 18.27 -8.73 12.84
N ASP A 118 17.90 -9.45 13.91
CA ASP A 118 17.82 -10.92 13.90
C ASP A 118 16.76 -11.45 12.93
N ARG A 119 15.59 -10.78 12.88
CA ARG A 119 14.51 -11.13 11.93
C ARG A 119 14.90 -10.85 10.49
N LEU A 120 15.56 -9.72 10.24
CA LEU A 120 16.07 -9.38 8.91
C LEU A 120 17.16 -10.35 8.47
N ALA A 121 18.09 -10.73 9.35
CA ALA A 121 19.13 -11.72 9.07
C ALA A 121 18.52 -13.07 8.67
N THR A 122 17.51 -13.53 9.42
CA THR A 122 16.76 -14.75 9.13
C THR A 122 16.09 -14.68 7.76
N THR A 123 15.46 -13.55 7.45
CA THR A 123 14.74 -13.35 6.18
C THR A 123 15.69 -13.25 4.99
N LEU A 124 16.76 -12.49 5.11
CA LEU A 124 17.76 -12.27 4.06
C LEU A 124 18.65 -13.50 3.84
N THR A 125 18.64 -14.45 4.78
CA THR A 125 19.32 -15.75 4.69
C THR A 125 20.85 -15.71 4.52
N VAL A 126 21.47 -14.52 4.51
CA VAL A 126 22.91 -14.35 4.18
C VAL A 126 23.64 -13.28 5.00
N ALA A 127 22.96 -12.54 5.87
CA ALA A 127 23.54 -11.38 6.55
C ALA A 127 23.73 -11.61 8.06
N ASP A 128 24.86 -11.13 8.59
CA ASP A 128 25.13 -11.07 10.03
C ASP A 128 24.19 -10.03 10.69
N PRO A 129 23.42 -10.37 11.74
CA PRO A 129 22.60 -9.41 12.47
C PRO A 129 23.37 -8.16 12.92
N ALA A 130 24.63 -8.31 13.33
CA ALA A 130 25.46 -7.16 13.75
C ALA A 130 25.81 -6.23 12.57
N GLU A 131 25.92 -6.79 11.37
CA GLU A 131 26.11 -6.00 10.16
C GLU A 131 24.84 -5.22 9.80
N ILE A 132 23.67 -5.86 9.90
CA ILE A 132 22.37 -5.22 9.66
C ILE A 132 22.16 -4.06 10.65
N GLU A 133 22.40 -4.30 11.95
CA GLU A 133 22.30 -3.28 13.00
C GLU A 133 23.17 -2.06 12.67
N ARG A 134 24.40 -2.29 12.21
CA ARG A 134 25.32 -1.22 11.81
C ARG A 134 24.81 -0.42 10.62
N HIS A 135 24.27 -1.08 9.59
CA HIS A 135 23.72 -0.38 8.42
C HIS A 135 22.46 0.42 8.78
N LEU A 136 21.61 -0.12 9.65
CA LEU A 136 20.39 0.58 10.11
C LEU A 136 20.70 1.84 10.93
N ARG A 137 21.87 1.93 11.58
CA ARG A 137 22.36 3.10 12.34
C ARG A 137 23.29 4.04 11.56
N ASP A 138 23.63 3.70 10.32
CA ASP A 138 24.63 4.46 9.57
C ASP A 138 24.07 5.81 9.11
N GLU A 139 24.26 6.84 9.94
CA GLU A 139 23.89 8.22 9.61
C GLU A 139 24.58 8.72 8.33
N GLY A 140 25.73 8.16 7.94
CA GLY A 140 26.43 8.51 6.70
C GLY A 140 25.67 8.07 5.44
N ARG A 141 24.69 7.17 5.59
CA ARG A 141 23.76 6.73 4.53
C ARG A 141 22.43 7.47 4.61
N ALA A 142 22.19 8.22 5.69
CA ALA A 142 20.95 8.92 5.91
C ALA A 142 20.86 10.20 5.06
N VAL A 143 19.90 10.27 4.14
CA VAL A 143 19.61 11.45 3.31
C VAL A 143 18.41 12.24 3.84
N PRO A 144 17.25 11.63 4.20
CA PRO A 144 16.13 12.31 4.87
C PRO A 144 16.36 12.49 6.37
N GLY A 145 17.29 11.74 6.97
CA GLY A 145 17.67 11.87 8.38
C GLY A 145 17.11 10.77 9.28
N PRO A 146 17.12 11.00 10.61
CA PRO A 146 16.73 10.00 11.60
C PRO A 146 15.22 9.82 11.70
N VAL A 147 14.80 8.57 11.86
CA VAL A 147 13.45 8.18 12.23
C VAL A 147 13.51 7.25 13.44
N ASP A 148 12.55 7.40 14.36
CA ASP A 148 12.49 6.57 15.55
C ASP A 148 12.50 5.10 15.17
N GLN A 149 11.59 4.67 14.29
CA GLN A 149 11.47 3.28 13.88
C GLN A 149 11.36 3.16 12.37
N LEU A 150 12.45 2.78 11.70
CA LEU A 150 12.45 2.48 10.25
C LEU A 150 11.70 1.18 9.93
N VAL A 151 11.81 0.20 10.82
CA VAL A 151 11.17 -1.11 10.71
C VAL A 151 10.51 -1.44 12.04
N LEU A 152 9.22 -1.72 11.99
CA LEU A 152 8.39 -2.11 13.11
C LEU A 152 8.35 -3.65 13.24
N PRO A 153 8.67 -4.23 14.40
CA PRO A 153 8.38 -5.63 14.67
C PRO A 153 6.86 -5.88 14.59
N HIS A 154 6.39 -6.73 13.67
CA HIS A 154 4.97 -7.04 13.55
C HIS A 154 4.68 -8.51 13.20
N GLY A 155 4.28 -9.28 14.21
CA GLY A 155 4.12 -10.73 14.07
C GLY A 155 5.45 -11.40 13.75
N SER A 156 5.46 -12.37 12.83
CA SER A 156 6.68 -13.01 12.33
C SER A 156 7.39 -12.22 11.23
N ALA A 157 6.85 -11.06 10.83
CA ALA A 157 7.42 -10.20 9.80
C ALA A 157 7.81 -8.83 10.40
N GLY A 158 8.58 -8.05 9.64
CA GLY A 158 8.75 -6.62 9.88
C GLY A 158 7.81 -5.82 9.00
N ILE A 159 7.41 -4.62 9.43
CA ILE A 159 6.71 -3.63 8.60
C ILE A 159 7.64 -2.41 8.45
N GLY A 160 7.89 -1.98 7.22
CA GLY A 160 8.61 -0.72 6.96
C GLY A 160 7.76 0.50 7.33
N ASN A 161 8.39 1.52 7.90
CA ASN A 161 7.76 2.75 8.34
C ASN A 161 8.51 3.98 7.78
N PRO A 162 8.37 4.30 6.49
CA PRO A 162 9.01 5.45 5.88
C PRO A 162 8.18 6.73 6.04
N ASP A 163 8.88 7.86 6.15
CA ASP A 163 8.28 9.21 6.09
C ASP A 163 8.24 9.70 4.64
N ASP A 164 7.52 8.99 3.78
CA ASP A 164 7.42 9.26 2.34
C ASP A 164 6.93 10.68 2.00
N HIS A 165 6.11 11.26 2.88
CA HIS A 165 5.63 12.65 2.80
C HIS A 165 6.73 13.72 2.84
N LEU A 166 7.97 13.38 3.22
CA LEU A 166 9.13 14.28 3.17
C LEU A 166 9.76 14.37 1.77
N CYS A 167 9.40 13.46 0.85
CA CYS A 167 9.84 13.48 -0.54
C CYS A 167 8.85 14.30 -1.40
N ILE A 168 9.20 15.56 -1.67
CA ILE A 168 8.31 16.51 -2.37
C ILE A 168 8.38 16.35 -3.89
N ALA A 169 9.50 15.85 -4.43
CA ALA A 169 9.66 15.59 -5.86
C ALA A 169 10.76 14.54 -6.16
N GLY A 170 10.37 13.45 -6.83
CA GLY A 170 11.27 12.45 -7.41
C GLY A 170 10.83 12.10 -8.83
N GLN A 171 11.78 11.86 -9.73
CA GLN A 171 11.48 11.36 -11.07
C GLN A 171 11.84 9.89 -11.17
N LEU A 172 10.84 9.05 -11.43
CA LEU A 172 11.03 7.67 -11.83
C LEU A 172 11.35 7.64 -13.32
N LEU A 173 12.39 6.89 -13.69
CA LEU A 173 12.78 6.65 -15.07
C LEU A 173 12.59 5.16 -15.36
N ALA A 174 12.02 4.84 -16.52
CA ALA A 174 12.02 3.47 -16.99
C ALA A 174 13.47 3.03 -17.23
N ALA A 175 13.88 1.91 -16.63
CA ALA A 175 15.17 1.28 -16.90
C ALA A 175 14.98 0.11 -17.86
N GLU A 176 15.98 -0.13 -18.70
CA GLU A 176 16.04 -1.35 -19.51
C GLU A 176 16.07 -2.58 -18.57
N PRO A 177 15.23 -3.60 -18.78
CA PRO A 177 15.23 -4.83 -18.00
C PRO A 177 16.61 -5.49 -18.03
N VAL A 178 17.14 -5.86 -16.87
CA VAL A 178 18.34 -6.69 -16.79
C VAL A 178 17.86 -8.14 -16.72
N ASP A 179 18.14 -8.90 -17.78
CA ASP A 179 17.99 -10.36 -17.84
C ASP A 179 16.56 -10.87 -17.60
N GLY A 180 15.57 -10.19 -18.18
CA GLY A 180 14.15 -10.55 -18.07
C GLY A 180 13.51 -10.20 -16.73
N ARG A 181 14.23 -9.48 -15.85
CA ARG A 181 13.70 -8.93 -14.60
C ARG A 181 13.39 -7.46 -14.77
N TRP A 182 12.36 -7.00 -14.07
CA TRP A 182 12.04 -5.58 -13.98
C TRP A 182 13.23 -4.80 -13.40
N ALA A 183 13.54 -3.66 -14.00
CA ALA A 183 14.55 -2.74 -13.53
C ALA A 183 13.90 -1.37 -13.27
N ILE A 184 14.35 -0.70 -12.22
CA ILE A 184 13.88 0.63 -11.85
C ILE A 184 15.10 1.53 -11.74
N CYS A 185 15.06 2.68 -12.38
CA CYS A 185 16.02 3.74 -12.14
C CYS A 185 15.29 5.04 -11.82
N GLY A 186 15.98 5.94 -11.12
CA GLY A 186 15.36 7.19 -10.69
C GLY A 186 16.40 8.17 -10.22
N ARG A 187 15.98 9.42 -10.10
CA ARG A 187 16.78 10.49 -9.54
C ARG A 187 15.93 11.31 -8.58
N VAL A 188 16.41 11.45 -7.35
CA VAL A 188 15.88 12.44 -6.41
C VAL A 188 16.42 13.79 -6.84
N VAL A 189 15.53 14.71 -7.21
CA VAL A 189 15.89 15.99 -7.83
C VAL A 189 15.89 17.14 -6.82
N GLU A 190 15.09 17.04 -5.75
CA GLU A 190 15.04 18.05 -4.69
C GLU A 190 14.51 17.45 -3.38
N MET A 191 15.16 17.76 -2.25
CA MET A 191 14.68 17.46 -0.90
C MET A 191 14.69 18.75 -0.08
N ARG A 192 13.54 19.11 0.50
CA ARG A 192 13.43 20.25 1.41
C ARG A 192 12.75 19.83 2.69
N ARG A 193 13.39 20.15 3.81
CA ARG A 193 12.77 20.08 5.13
C ARG A 193 11.74 21.22 5.22
N ILE A 194 10.45 20.88 5.23
CA ILE A 194 9.40 21.86 5.57
C ILE A 194 9.39 21.94 7.10
N HIS A 195 9.69 23.12 7.63
CA HIS A 195 9.63 23.43 9.06
C HIS A 195 8.21 23.72 9.51
#